data_AF-A0A849ZYE6-F1
#
_entry.id   AF-A0A849ZYE6-F1
#
_cell.length_a   1.000
_cell.length_b   1.000
_cell.length_c   1.000
_cell.angle_alpha   90.00
_cell.angle_beta   90.00
_cell.angle_gamma   90.00
#
_symmetry.space_group_name_H-M   'P 1'
#
loop_
_entity.id
_entity.type
_entity.pdbx_description
1 polymer ?
#
loop_
_entity_poly.entity_id
_entity_poly.type
_entity_poly.pdbx_seq_one_letter_code
_entity_poly.pdbx_strand_id
1 'polypeptide(L)'
;MPQRVVFDTNVIISGLMWRGKAHRCTLLARTDAVQMVYCPEMLAELSLKLREKFGFSENRIHAVLYDYRQFSERVKIIGQLKVVSADPDDDKFIECALVGNASVIVSSDKHLTDLKTYQSIVIVRPDQFLAMFGS
;
A
#
# COMPACT_ATOMS: atom_id res chain seq x y z
N MET A 1 -10.91 -16.81 3.29
CA MET A 1 -9.91 -16.18 2.39
C MET A 1 -9.12 -15.18 3.22
N PRO A 2 -7.81 -14.99 2.97
CA PRO A 2 -7.01 -14.01 3.70
C PRO A 2 -7.57 -12.61 3.53
N GLN A 3 -7.41 -11.76 4.55
CA GLN A 3 -7.84 -10.37 4.49
C GLN A 3 -7.09 -9.64 3.38
N ARG A 4 -7.82 -8.90 2.53
CA ARG A 4 -7.25 -8.15 1.41
C ARG A 4 -6.90 -6.73 1.86
N VAL A 5 -5.67 -6.31 1.56
CA VAL A 5 -5.09 -5.06 2.07
C VAL A 5 -4.37 -4.29 0.96
N VAL A 6 -4.51 -2.97 0.98
CA VAL A 6 -3.71 -2.04 0.17
C VAL A 6 -2.71 -1.34 1.08
N PHE A 7 -1.43 -1.35 0.72
CA PHE A 7 -0.40 -0.57 1.41
C PHE A 7 -0.08 0.67 0.59
N ASP A 8 -0.15 1.82 1.24
CA ASP A 8 0.40 3.08 0.74
C ASP A 8 1.89 2.90 0.42
N THR A 9 2.36 3.54 -0.66
CA THR A 9 3.76 3.60 -1.08
C THR A 9 4.70 3.95 0.07
N ASN A 10 4.33 4.88 0.95
CA ASN A 10 5.17 5.27 2.09
C ASN A 10 5.35 4.11 3.09
N VAL A 11 4.34 3.26 3.26
CA VAL A 11 4.44 2.05 4.09
C VAL A 11 5.36 1.02 3.44
N ILE A 12 5.25 0.84 2.12
CA ILE A 12 6.14 -0.06 1.37
C ILE A 12 7.60 0.40 1.44
N ILE A 13 7.86 1.68 1.21
CA ILE A 13 9.19 2.28 1.34
C ILE A 13 9.71 2.13 2.77
N SER A 14 8.88 2.45 3.77
CA SER A 14 9.29 2.31 5.17
C SER A 14 9.64 0.86 5.53
N GLY A 15 8.86 -0.10 5.05
CA GLY A 15 9.11 -1.53 5.27
C GLY A 15 10.32 -2.08 4.50
N LEU A 16 10.73 -1.44 3.41
CA LEU A 16 11.96 -1.74 2.67
C LEU A 16 13.21 -1.18 3.36
N MET A 17 13.10 0.02 3.94
CA MET A 17 14.24 0.78 4.44
C MET A 17 14.55 0.49 5.92
N TRP A 18 13.55 0.18 6.74
CA TRP A 18 13.72 -0.02 8.19
C TRP A 18 12.95 -1.24 8.68
N ARG A 19 13.49 -1.93 9.70
CA ARG A 19 12.84 -3.11 10.34
C ARG A 19 11.78 -2.70 11.38
N GLY A 20 10.97 -1.69 11.07
CA GLY A 20 9.94 -1.14 11.95
C GLY A 20 8.56 -1.78 11.78
N LYS A 21 7.52 -1.06 12.25
CA LYS A 21 6.11 -1.49 12.13
C LYS A 21 5.71 -1.76 10.67
N ALA A 22 6.07 -0.87 9.74
CA ALA A 22 5.79 -1.03 8.32
C ALA A 22 6.41 -2.32 7.73
N HIS A 23 7.62 -2.69 8.15
CA HIS A 23 8.26 -3.93 7.74
C HIS A 23 7.52 -5.17 8.25
N ARG A 24 7.07 -5.14 9.50
CA ARG A 24 6.21 -6.20 10.04
C ARG A 24 4.89 -6.31 9.26
N CYS A 25 4.30 -5.18 8.84
CA CYS A 25 3.08 -5.20 8.02
C CYS A 25 3.31 -5.87 6.66
N THR A 26 4.41 -5.53 5.97
CA THR A 26 4.71 -6.14 4.67
C THR A 26 5.10 -7.61 4.80
N LEU A 27 5.66 -8.03 5.95
CA LEU A 27 5.94 -9.43 6.23
C LEU A 27 4.64 -10.26 6.28
N LEU A 28 3.54 -9.73 6.83
CA LEU A 28 2.25 -10.43 6.83
C LEU A 28 1.78 -10.78 5.41
N ALA A 29 2.04 -9.90 4.43
CA ALA A 29 1.74 -10.19 3.03
C ALA A 29 2.68 -11.25 2.43
N ARG A 30 3.98 -11.17 2.76
CA ARG A 30 4.98 -12.15 2.29
C ARG A 30 4.81 -13.55 2.87
N THR A 31 4.17 -13.67 4.03
CA THR A 31 3.86 -14.94 4.68
C THR A 31 2.43 -15.41 4.43
N ASP A 32 1.75 -14.83 3.44
CA ASP A 32 0.37 -15.14 3.04
C ASP A 32 -0.68 -14.99 4.17
N ALA A 33 -0.35 -14.26 5.25
CA ALA A 33 -1.31 -13.96 6.32
C ALA A 33 -2.37 -12.95 5.87
N VAL A 34 -2.01 -12.10 4.90
CA VAL A 34 -2.90 -11.16 4.20
C VAL A 34 -2.62 -11.19 2.71
N GLN A 35 -3.64 -10.90 1.90
CA GLN A 35 -3.47 -10.72 0.47
C GLN A 35 -3.25 -9.25 0.16
N MET A 36 -2.03 -8.87 -0.22
CA MET A 36 -1.79 -7.53 -0.71
C MET A 36 -2.42 -7.34 -2.09
N VAL A 37 -3.04 -6.20 -2.32
CA VAL A 37 -3.60 -5.79 -3.61
C VAL A 37 -2.95 -4.48 -4.05
N TYR A 38 -2.71 -4.33 -5.36
CA TYR A 38 -2.10 -3.13 -5.91
C TYR A 38 -2.61 -2.81 -7.33
N CYS A 39 -2.43 -1.56 -7.77
CA CYS A 39 -2.61 -1.15 -9.16
C CYS A 39 -1.30 -0.62 -9.78
N PRO A 40 -1.17 -0.58 -11.13
CA PRO A 40 0.04 -0.11 -11.80
C PRO A 40 0.53 1.28 -11.38
N GLU A 41 -0.41 2.17 -11.07
CA GLU A 41 -0.15 3.57 -10.66
C GLU A 41 0.62 3.62 -9.34
N MET A 42 0.34 2.72 -8.40
CA MET A 42 1.08 2.60 -7.14
C MET A 42 2.53 2.15 -7.37
N LEU A 43 2.77 1.21 -8.30
CA LEU A 43 4.13 0.79 -8.65
C LEU A 43 4.91 1.90 -9.37
N ALA A 44 4.24 2.68 -10.21
CA ALA A 44 4.84 3.83 -10.88
C ALA A 44 5.30 4.85 -9.84
N GLU A 45 4.45 5.20 -8.88
CA GLU A 45 4.80 6.10 -7.78
C GLU A 45 5.94 5.55 -6.91
N LEU A 46 5.91 4.26 -6.57
CA LEU A 46 6.99 3.61 -5.83
C LEU A 46 8.33 3.72 -6.59
N SER A 47 8.32 3.42 -7.89
CA SER A 47 9.52 3.50 -8.73
C SER A 47 10.09 4.92 -8.79
N LEU A 48 9.22 5.93 -8.91
CA LEU A 48 9.60 7.34 -8.95
C LEU A 48 10.23 7.77 -7.62
N LYS A 49 9.58 7.47 -6.49
CA LYS A 49 10.10 7.79 -5.16
C LYS A 49 11.44 7.10 -4.89
N LEU A 50 11.58 5.82 -5.23
CA LEU A 50 12.84 5.09 -5.06
C LEU A 50 13.99 5.70 -5.88
N ARG A 51 13.70 6.15 -7.10
CA ARG A 51 14.67 6.84 -7.96
C ARG A 51 15.04 8.21 -7.41
N GLU A 52 14.06 9.07 -7.21
CA GLU A 52 14.29 10.50 -6.95
C GLU A 52 14.66 10.78 -5.49
N LYS A 53 14.00 10.14 -4.53
CA LYS A 53 14.21 10.42 -3.10
C LYS A 53 15.30 9.54 -2.48
N PHE A 54 15.49 8.33 -2.99
CA PHE A 54 16.40 7.34 -2.40
C PHE A 54 17.60 7.00 -3.28
N GLY A 55 17.67 7.50 -4.51
CA GLY A 55 18.81 7.31 -5.41
C GLY A 55 19.06 5.85 -5.79
N PHE A 56 18.02 5.02 -5.83
CA PHE A 56 18.16 3.62 -6.24
C PHE A 56 18.50 3.55 -7.74
N SER A 57 19.40 2.63 -8.11
CA SER A 57 19.66 2.32 -9.51
C SER A 57 18.48 1.57 -10.15
N GLU A 58 18.33 1.65 -11.47
CA GLU A 58 17.26 0.96 -12.20
C GLU A 58 17.24 -0.56 -11.92
N ASN A 59 18.42 -1.20 -11.85
CA ASN A 59 18.50 -2.62 -11.51
C ASN A 59 17.94 -2.92 -10.11
N ARG A 60 18.22 -2.04 -9.14
CA ARG A 60 17.71 -2.19 -7.77
C ARG A 60 16.21 -1.94 -7.71
N ILE A 61 15.70 -0.94 -8.45
CA ILE A 61 14.27 -0.67 -8.57
C ILE A 61 13.57 -1.88 -9.19
N HIS A 62 14.09 -2.43 -10.29
CA HIS A 62 13.53 -3.62 -10.93
C HIS A 62 13.46 -4.83 -9.99
N ALA A 63 14.50 -5.06 -9.18
CA ALA A 63 14.48 -6.12 -8.16
C ALA A 63 13.37 -5.89 -7.11
N VAL A 64 13.21 -4.66 -6.61
CA VAL A 64 12.15 -4.31 -5.67
C VAL A 64 10.76 -4.49 -6.28
N LEU A 65 10.54 -4.02 -7.52
CA LEU A 65 9.25 -4.16 -8.19
C LEU A 65 8.94 -5.63 -8.55
N TYR A 66 9.95 -6.43 -8.86
CA TYR A 66 9.79 -7.86 -9.10
C TYR A 66 9.33 -8.58 -7.83
N ASP A 67 10.04 -8.36 -6.72
CA ASP A 67 9.73 -8.94 -5.42
C ASP A 67 8.36 -8.49 -4.91
N TYR A 68 8.03 -7.20 -5.02
CA TYR A 68 6.70 -6.65 -4.69
C TYR A 68 5.56 -7.43 -5.37
N ARG A 69 5.71 -7.78 -6.65
CA ARG A 69 4.69 -8.49 -7.43
C ARG A 69 4.52 -9.95 -7.00
N GLN A 70 5.49 -10.55 -6.32
CA GLN A 70 5.40 -11.96 -5.92
C GLN A 70 4.37 -12.19 -4.81
N PHE A 71 4.15 -11.21 -3.94
CA PHE A 71 3.23 -11.30 -2.80
C PHE A 71 2.02 -10.37 -2.93
N SER A 72 1.73 -9.88 -4.13
CA SER A 72 0.64 -8.93 -4.37
C SER A 72 -0.18 -9.27 -5.61
N GLU A 73 -1.48 -9.03 -5.52
CA GLU A 73 -2.44 -9.25 -6.59
C GLU A 73 -2.67 -7.94 -7.36
N ARG A 74 -2.53 -7.98 -8.68
CA ARG A 74 -2.73 -6.82 -9.55
C ARG A 74 -4.21 -6.62 -9.85
N VAL A 75 -4.68 -5.39 -9.67
CA VAL A 75 -5.97 -4.90 -10.19
C VAL A 75 -5.78 -3.75 -11.16
N LYS A 76 -6.84 -3.42 -11.91
CA LYS A 76 -6.85 -2.29 -12.83
C LYS A 76 -7.89 -1.29 -12.38
N ILE A 77 -7.47 -0.06 -12.13
CA ILE A 77 -8.34 1.07 -11.81
C ILE A 77 -8.61 1.91 -13.08
N ILE A 78 -9.63 2.76 -13.04
CA ILE A 78 -10.00 3.67 -14.13
C ILE A 78 -9.46 5.08 -13.84
N GLY A 79 -9.23 5.43 -12.57
CA GLY A 79 -8.69 6.73 -12.14
C GLY A 79 -9.74 7.83 -12.11
N GLN A 80 -11.01 7.45 -11.94
CA GLN A 80 -12.14 8.38 -11.93
C GLN A 80 -12.61 8.74 -10.52
N LEU A 81 -12.11 8.03 -9.49
CA LEU A 81 -12.46 8.34 -8.12
C LEU A 81 -11.95 9.75 -7.74
N LYS A 82 -12.78 10.50 -7.01
CA LYS A 82 -12.48 11.85 -6.50
C LYS A 82 -12.99 11.95 -5.06
N VAL A 83 -12.16 11.53 -4.11
CA VAL A 83 -12.51 11.40 -2.69
C VAL A 83 -11.54 12.17 -1.81
N VAL A 84 -10.24 12.08 -2.09
CA VAL A 84 -9.20 12.74 -1.31
C VAL A 84 -8.96 14.13 -1.87
N SER A 85 -9.84 15.08 -1.54
CA SER A 85 -9.72 16.47 -2.05
C SER A 85 -8.42 17.16 -1.67
N ALA A 86 -7.79 16.75 -0.57
CA ALA A 86 -6.54 17.32 -0.08
C ALA A 86 -5.30 16.84 -0.86
N ASP A 87 -5.37 15.61 -1.40
CA ASP A 87 -4.34 15.04 -2.27
C ASP A 87 -4.99 14.08 -3.28
N PRO A 88 -5.37 14.58 -4.47
CA PRO A 88 -6.03 13.76 -5.49
C PRO A 88 -5.20 12.57 -5.99
N ASP A 89 -3.89 12.52 -5.71
CA ASP A 89 -3.07 11.37 -6.06
C ASP A 89 -3.43 10.16 -5.18
N ASP A 90 -3.82 10.39 -3.92
CA ASP A 90 -4.18 9.34 -2.96
C ASP A 90 -5.48 8.59 -3.32
N ASP A 91 -6.31 9.14 -4.22
CA ASP A 91 -7.52 8.49 -4.74
C ASP A 91 -7.21 7.09 -5.30
N LYS A 92 -6.00 6.89 -5.86
CA LYS A 92 -5.59 5.60 -6.44
C LYS A 92 -5.61 4.47 -5.40
N PHE A 93 -5.28 4.74 -4.13
CA PHE A 93 -5.25 3.72 -3.08
C PHE A 93 -6.67 3.29 -2.70
N ILE A 94 -7.60 4.25 -2.64
CA ILE A 94 -9.01 3.98 -2.36
C ILE A 94 -9.65 3.24 -3.53
N GLU A 95 -9.43 3.69 -4.77
CA GLU A 95 -9.97 3.03 -5.95
C GLU A 95 -9.40 1.61 -6.10
N CYS A 96 -8.11 1.42 -5.84
CA CYS A 96 -7.47 0.11 -5.82
C CYS A 96 -8.10 -0.80 -4.76
N ALA A 97 -8.38 -0.28 -3.57
CA ALA A 97 -9.03 -1.04 -2.51
C ALA A 97 -10.46 -1.46 -2.90
N LEU A 98 -11.24 -0.56 -3.52
CA LEU A 98 -12.60 -0.86 -3.98
C LEU A 98 -12.60 -1.95 -5.05
N VAL A 99 -11.86 -1.74 -6.15
CA VAL A 99 -11.78 -2.71 -7.27
C VAL A 99 -11.19 -4.03 -6.79
N GLY A 100 -10.22 -3.94 -5.89
CA GLY A 100 -9.54 -5.06 -5.29
C GLY A 100 -10.28 -5.75 -4.17
N ASN A 101 -11.50 -5.33 -3.80
CA ASN A 101 -12.23 -5.87 -2.64
C ASN A 101 -11.37 -5.93 -1.37
N ALA A 102 -10.47 -4.96 -1.18
CA ALA A 102 -9.68 -4.81 0.02
C ALA A 102 -10.51 -4.12 1.09
N SER A 103 -10.53 -4.66 2.30
CA SER A 103 -11.27 -4.06 3.42
C SER A 103 -10.40 -3.11 4.24
N VAL A 104 -9.09 -3.04 3.95
CA VAL A 104 -8.13 -2.25 4.73
C VAL A 104 -7.16 -1.52 3.80
N ILE A 105 -6.92 -0.25 4.09
CA ILE A 105 -5.77 0.52 3.59
C ILE A 105 -4.86 0.80 4.78
N VAL A 106 -3.57 0.52 4.63
CA VAL A 106 -2.55 0.84 5.63
C VAL A 106 -1.73 2.02 5.11
N SER A 107 -1.81 3.15 5.82
CA SER A 107 -1.11 4.38 5.46
C SER A 107 -0.60 5.12 6.70
N SER A 108 0.47 5.89 6.54
CA SER A 108 0.91 6.85 7.55
C SER A 108 0.56 8.29 7.18
N ASP A 109 0.05 8.51 5.96
CA ASP A 109 -0.37 9.79 5.43
C ASP A 109 -1.61 10.30 6.17
N LYS A 110 -1.58 11.58 6.57
CA LYS A 110 -2.73 12.20 7.24
C LYS A 110 -3.90 12.38 6.28
N HIS A 111 -3.66 12.68 5.01
CA HIS A 111 -4.73 12.89 4.02
C HIS A 111 -5.59 11.64 3.85
N LEU A 112 -4.97 10.45 3.84
CA LEU A 112 -5.69 9.17 3.86
C LEU A 112 -6.24 8.83 5.25
N THR A 113 -5.42 8.91 6.31
CA THR A 113 -5.85 8.46 7.64
C THR A 113 -6.96 9.32 8.26
N ASP A 114 -7.11 10.58 7.85
CA ASP A 114 -8.18 11.47 8.31
C ASP A 114 -9.56 11.07 7.76
N LEU A 115 -9.62 10.36 6.62
CA LEU A 115 -10.87 9.77 6.13
C LEU A 115 -11.41 8.71 7.07
N LYS A 116 -10.54 8.01 7.81
CA LYS A 116 -10.79 6.87 8.73
C LYS A 116 -11.41 5.66 8.04
N THR A 117 -12.51 5.85 7.34
CA THR A 117 -13.27 4.82 6.63
C THR A 117 -13.84 5.40 5.34
N TYR A 118 -13.76 4.63 4.25
CA TYR A 118 -14.46 4.94 3.01
C TYR A 118 -15.24 3.71 2.56
N GLN A 119 -16.58 3.80 2.55
CA GLN A 119 -17.47 2.64 2.36
C GLN A 119 -17.11 1.52 3.35
N SER A 120 -16.78 0.31 2.86
CA SER A 120 -16.36 -0.83 3.67
C SER A 120 -14.85 -0.88 3.95
N ILE A 121 -14.09 0.12 3.49
CA ILE A 121 -12.63 0.17 3.62
C ILE A 121 -12.26 0.95 4.88
N VAL A 122 -11.52 0.31 5.79
CA VAL A 122 -10.96 0.95 6.98
C VAL A 122 -9.53 1.40 6.68
N ILE A 123 -9.19 2.63 7.03
CA ILE A 123 -7.87 3.23 6.81
C ILE A 123 -7.16 3.33 8.16
N VAL A 124 -6.04 2.64 8.30
CA VAL A 124 -5.32 2.49 9.57
C VAL A 124 -3.84 2.77 9.44
N ARG A 125 -3.22 3.14 10.55
CA ARG A 125 -1.77 3.23 10.68
C ARG A 125 -1.14 1.84 10.81
N PRO A 126 0.17 1.69 10.49
CA PRO A 126 0.85 0.39 10.58
C PRO A 126 0.74 -0.32 11.95
N ASP A 127 0.80 0.40 13.07
CA ASP A 127 0.58 -0.20 14.39
C ASP A 127 -0.83 -0.70 14.62
N GLN A 128 -1.83 0.09 14.21
CA GLN A 128 -3.23 -0.30 14.31
C GLN A 128 -3.50 -1.55 13.47
N PHE A 129 -2.91 -1.62 12.26
CA PHE A 129 -2.99 -2.82 11.43
C PHE A 129 -2.35 -4.04 12.10
N LEU A 130 -1.14 -3.91 12.64
CA LEU A 130 -0.48 -5.03 13.34
C LEU A 130 -1.28 -5.52 14.55
N ALA A 131 -1.92 -4.61 15.29
CA ALA A 131 -2.75 -4.98 16.43
C ALA A 131 -3.94 -5.89 16.05
N MET A 132 -4.35 -5.91 14.78
CA MET A 132 -5.40 -6.80 14.26
C MET A 132 -4.93 -8.27 14.14
N PHE A 133 -3.62 -8.53 14.13
CA PHE A 133 -3.03 -9.86 13.92
C PHE A 133 -2.37 -10.46 15.17
N GLY A 134 -2.50 -9.81 16.34
CA GLY A 134 -1.89 -10.25 17.59
C GLY A 134 -0.47 -9.70 17.79
N SER A 135 -0.15 -9.41 19.06
CA SER A 135 1.08 -8.73 19.53
C SER A 135 2.33 -9.59 19.37
#